data_AF-A0A9Q6HPX6-F1
#
_entry.id   AF-A0A9Q6HPX6-F1
#
_cell.length_a   1.000
_cell.length_b   1.000
_cell.length_c   1.000
_cell.angle_alpha   90.00
_cell.angle_beta   90.00
_cell.angle_gamma   90.00
#
_symmetry.space_group_name_H-M   'P 1'
#
loop_
_entity.id
_entity.type
_entity.pdbx_description
1 polymer ?
#
loop_
_entity_poly.entity_id
_entity_poly.type
_entity_poly.pdbx_seq_one_letter_code
_entity_poly.pdbx_strand_id
1 'polypeptide(L)'
;MITFIVAIILLVVGYFTYGKYIDKMFGTKSDRPTPAYHQRDDVDYLPMKTSSNSLIQLLNIAGVGPIFGPIMGALYGPVAFIWIVVGCIFAGAVHDYLTGMISIRNKGAHLPELAGKFLGQFMKHFVNIFSILLLLLTGTVFVTSPALLLHNLVDGRIALGIIIFVIFVYYILSTILPIDKIIGRIYPVFGALLLISAVGIGFRLIQTGAPIPEINLKNMHPDGAPIFPLLFFTITCGALSGFHATQTPIISRTTNKEKNGRFIFYGMMIAEGIIAMIWAAAGMSLFNGYSGLNEVLARGEAALVVSQASHLLLGSVFGTIAVLGVIVLPITSGDTSFRSARMIIADYLNYGQRSMVKRIIVAIPLFVISFGLTQVDFTVLWRYFSWANQTTAVIALWVGAMYLLIAKKNFWVAAVPAVFMTWNIFTYILSQKIGLGLDLNLSYGIAFILTILWIGYFTYQYKKMTAGVKFELDHPIQQQQPIS
;
A
#
# COMPACT_ATOMS: atom_id res chain seq x y z
N MET A 1 14.30 6.08 -22.61
CA MET A 1 15.22 6.20 -21.46
C MET A 1 15.18 7.57 -20.78
N ILE A 2 15.06 8.69 -21.52
CA ILE A 2 15.02 10.05 -20.94
C ILE A 2 13.84 10.21 -19.99
N THR A 3 12.64 9.81 -20.43
CA THR A 3 11.40 9.87 -19.63
C THR A 3 11.54 9.11 -18.31
N PHE A 4 12.17 7.94 -18.33
CA PHE A 4 12.42 7.14 -17.14
C PHE A 4 13.34 7.85 -16.13
N ILE A 5 14.45 8.41 -16.59
CA ILE A 5 15.38 9.17 -15.75
C ILE A 5 14.70 10.43 -15.18
N VAL A 6 13.98 11.17 -16.02
CA VAL A 6 13.23 12.36 -15.60
C VAL A 6 12.17 11.99 -14.56
N ALA A 7 11.45 10.89 -14.74
CA ALA A 7 10.45 10.42 -13.79
C ALA A 7 11.05 10.08 -12.42
N ILE A 8 12.21 9.41 -12.38
CA ILE A 8 12.94 9.17 -11.12
C ILE A 8 13.36 10.50 -10.47
N ILE A 9 13.90 11.44 -11.25
CA ILE A 9 14.28 12.76 -10.75
C ILE A 9 13.06 13.49 -10.17
N LEU A 10 11.91 13.45 -10.85
CA LEU A 10 10.67 14.08 -10.37
C LEU A 10 10.20 13.49 -9.03
N LEU A 11 10.28 12.18 -8.84
CA LEU A 11 9.97 11.55 -7.55
C LEU A 11 10.88 12.08 -6.42
N VAL A 12 12.19 12.13 -6.67
CA VAL A 12 13.18 12.65 -5.70
C VAL A 12 12.93 14.13 -5.40
N VAL A 13 12.74 14.96 -6.44
CA VAL A 13 12.42 16.38 -6.29
C VAL A 13 11.10 16.56 -5.54
N GLY A 14 10.09 15.73 -5.81
CA GLY A 14 8.81 15.71 -5.11
C GLY A 14 8.95 15.55 -3.60
N TYR A 15 9.84 14.66 -3.14
CA TYR A 15 10.15 14.52 -1.70
C TYR A 15 10.75 15.79 -1.08
N PHE A 16 11.75 16.39 -1.74
CA PHE A 16 12.46 17.56 -1.21
C PHE A 16 11.64 18.85 -1.29
N THR A 17 10.70 18.94 -2.24
CA THR A 17 9.85 20.11 -2.46
C THR A 17 8.45 19.92 -1.87
N TYR A 18 7.60 19.14 -2.53
CA TYR A 18 6.21 18.93 -2.13
C TYR A 18 6.11 18.22 -0.78
N GLY A 19 6.94 17.22 -0.51
CA GLY A 19 7.00 16.57 0.81
C GLY A 19 7.33 17.54 1.94
N LYS A 20 8.25 18.49 1.73
CA LYS A 20 8.57 19.56 2.69
C LYS A 20 7.39 20.53 2.88
N TYR A 21 6.68 20.85 1.79
CA TYR A 21 5.46 21.65 1.86
C TYR A 21 4.37 20.96 2.70
N ILE A 22 4.11 19.67 2.46
CA ILE A 22 3.11 18.87 3.19
C ILE A 22 3.43 18.82 4.69
N ASP A 23 4.69 18.57 5.03
CA ASP A 23 5.18 18.51 6.42
C ASP A 23 5.00 19.85 7.15
N LYS A 24 5.40 20.95 6.50
CA LYS A 24 5.20 22.31 7.02
C LYS A 24 3.72 22.67 7.17
N MET A 25 2.89 22.33 6.17
CA MET A 25 1.45 22.58 6.17
C MET A 25 0.75 21.81 7.30
N PHE A 26 1.10 20.53 7.48
CA PHE A 26 0.58 19.70 8.57
C PHE A 26 1.03 20.19 9.96
N GLY A 27 2.20 20.82 10.05
CA GLY A 27 2.69 21.50 11.24
C GLY A 27 3.08 20.52 12.34
N THR A 28 4.14 19.76 12.10
CA THR A 28 4.68 18.76 13.04
C THR A 28 5.13 19.39 14.36
N LYS A 29 4.83 18.74 15.49
CA LYS A 29 5.22 19.19 16.83
C LYS A 29 6.40 18.35 17.35
N SER A 30 7.58 18.95 17.48
CA SER A 30 8.80 18.19 17.85
C SER A 30 8.86 17.79 19.33
N ASP A 31 8.15 18.55 20.17
CA ASP A 31 8.04 18.44 21.62
C ASP A 31 6.86 17.55 22.07
N ARG A 32 5.94 17.23 21.16
CA ARG A 32 4.80 16.37 21.45
C ARG A 32 5.25 14.90 21.56
N PRO A 33 5.04 14.22 22.70
CA PRO A 33 5.32 12.80 22.82
C PRO A 33 4.49 11.99 21.82
N THR A 34 5.11 11.03 21.14
CA THR A 34 4.40 10.11 20.25
C THR A 34 3.71 8.99 21.06
N PRO A 35 2.75 8.24 20.48
CA PRO A 35 2.14 7.09 21.16
C PRO A 35 3.17 6.04 21.61
N ALA A 36 4.32 5.94 20.94
CA ALA A 36 5.41 5.06 21.36
C ALA A 36 5.89 5.29 22.81
N TYR A 37 5.72 6.51 23.34
CA TYR A 37 6.08 6.83 24.72
C TYR A 37 4.87 6.84 25.66
N HIS A 38 3.80 7.56 25.30
CA HIS A 38 2.67 7.79 26.22
C HIS A 38 1.61 6.67 26.22
N GLN A 39 1.67 5.72 25.28
CA GLN A 39 0.85 4.50 25.24
C GLN A 39 1.72 3.24 25.38
N ARG A 40 2.95 3.38 25.89
CA ARG A 40 3.96 2.31 25.87
C ARG A 40 3.48 1.04 26.56
N ASP A 41 3.56 -0.08 25.85
CA ASP A 41 3.26 -1.43 26.34
C ASP A 41 4.38 -2.44 26.06
N ASP A 42 5.49 -1.98 25.46
CA ASP A 42 6.66 -2.77 25.05
C ASP A 42 6.37 -3.91 24.06
N VAL A 43 5.18 -3.92 23.45
CA VAL A 43 4.73 -4.89 22.43
C VAL A 43 4.33 -4.15 21.15
N ASP A 44 3.19 -3.46 21.16
CA ASP A 44 2.69 -2.71 20.00
C ASP A 44 3.16 -1.24 20.02
N TYR A 45 3.48 -0.73 21.21
CA TYR A 45 3.91 0.65 21.47
C TYR A 45 5.30 0.65 22.10
N LEU A 46 6.32 0.87 21.26
CA LEU A 46 7.73 0.92 21.66
C LEU A 46 8.51 1.91 20.78
N PRO A 47 9.30 2.84 21.33
CA PRO A 47 10.03 3.79 20.52
C PRO A 47 11.18 3.11 19.76
N MET A 48 11.17 3.23 18.44
CA MET A 48 12.20 2.70 17.55
C MET A 48 13.01 3.80 16.87
N LYS A 49 14.23 3.47 16.44
CA LYS A 49 15.08 4.39 15.66
C LYS A 49 14.38 4.73 14.34
N THR A 50 14.56 5.97 13.88
CA THR A 50 13.96 6.48 12.65
C THR A 50 14.32 5.64 11.43
N SER A 51 15.58 5.19 11.32
CA SER A 51 16.04 4.32 10.23
C SER A 51 15.40 2.94 10.25
N SER A 52 15.18 2.37 11.44
CA SER A 52 14.47 1.10 11.60
C SER A 52 13.01 1.26 11.18
N ASN A 53 12.32 2.30 11.67
CA ASN A 53 10.93 2.56 11.30
C ASN A 53 10.75 2.88 9.82
N SER A 54 11.69 3.58 9.19
CA SER A 54 11.61 3.86 7.75
C SER A 54 11.76 2.56 6.93
N LEU A 55 12.71 1.69 7.29
CA LEU A 55 12.88 0.41 6.59
C LEU A 55 11.70 -0.54 6.82
N ILE A 56 11.15 -0.59 8.04
CA ILE A 56 9.97 -1.41 8.34
C ILE A 56 8.73 -0.82 7.64
N GLN A 57 8.55 0.50 7.61
CA GLN A 57 7.49 1.13 6.83
C GLN A 57 7.61 0.75 5.36
N LEU A 58 8.78 0.92 4.75
CA LEU A 58 9.03 0.56 3.35
C LEU A 58 8.70 -0.91 3.07
N LEU A 59 9.14 -1.81 3.95
CA LEU A 59 8.84 -3.24 3.83
C LEU A 59 7.33 -3.53 3.94
N ASN A 60 6.67 -2.93 4.93
CA ASN A 60 5.25 -3.13 5.19
C ASN A 60 4.37 -2.60 4.04
N ILE A 61 4.77 -1.52 3.37
CA ILE A 61 4.01 -0.96 2.24
C ILE A 61 4.35 -1.62 0.91
N ALA A 62 5.60 -2.06 0.71
CA ALA A 62 6.02 -2.65 -0.56
C ALA A 62 5.31 -3.99 -0.84
N GLY A 63 5.53 -5.05 -0.05
CA GLY A 63 5.01 -6.39 -0.42
C GLY A 63 5.33 -6.74 -1.90
N VAL A 64 4.36 -7.25 -2.66
CA VAL A 64 4.49 -7.46 -4.13
C VAL A 64 3.82 -6.38 -4.99
N GLY A 65 3.03 -5.50 -4.39
CA GLY A 65 2.23 -4.49 -5.08
C GLY A 65 3.01 -3.56 -6.04
N PRO A 66 4.07 -2.85 -5.59
CA PRO A 66 4.87 -1.94 -6.40
C PRO A 66 5.86 -2.66 -7.32
N ILE A 67 5.73 -3.97 -7.45
CA ILE A 67 6.49 -4.77 -8.42
C ILE A 67 5.49 -5.29 -9.46
N PHE A 68 4.48 -6.03 -9.01
CA PHE A 68 3.52 -6.69 -9.88
C PHE A 68 2.60 -5.69 -10.57
N GLY A 69 2.08 -4.70 -9.82
CA GLY A 69 1.21 -3.66 -10.38
C GLY A 69 1.90 -2.87 -11.51
N PRO A 70 3.12 -2.33 -11.31
CA PRO A 70 3.89 -1.66 -12.35
C PRO A 70 4.27 -2.54 -13.54
N ILE A 71 4.57 -3.83 -13.32
CA ILE A 71 4.80 -4.79 -14.42
C ILE A 71 3.53 -4.97 -15.26
N MET A 72 2.37 -5.18 -14.64
CA MET A 72 1.10 -5.27 -15.38
C MET A 72 0.73 -3.93 -16.02
N GLY A 73 1.01 -2.83 -15.33
CA GLY A 73 0.81 -1.47 -15.82
C GLY A 73 1.70 -1.13 -17.03
N ALA A 74 2.85 -1.80 -17.18
CA ALA A 74 3.74 -1.63 -18.32
C ALA A 74 3.09 -1.97 -19.65
N LEU A 75 2.03 -2.81 -19.66
CA LEU A 75 1.23 -3.10 -20.86
C LEU A 75 0.60 -1.83 -21.45
N TYR A 76 0.27 -0.83 -20.63
CA TYR A 76 -0.30 0.43 -21.11
C TYR A 76 0.75 1.35 -21.74
N GLY A 77 2.03 1.03 -21.61
CA GLY A 77 3.15 1.83 -22.09
C GLY A 77 3.52 3.00 -21.17
N PRO A 78 4.24 4.01 -21.68
CA PRO A 78 4.81 5.13 -20.90
C PRO A 78 3.81 5.93 -20.05
N VAL A 79 2.51 5.88 -20.35
CA VAL A 79 1.47 6.49 -19.50
C VAL A 79 1.47 5.95 -18.07
N ALA A 80 1.94 4.70 -17.87
CA ALA A 80 2.17 4.13 -16.55
C ALA A 80 3.14 4.96 -15.71
N PHE A 81 4.20 5.51 -16.31
CA PHE A 81 5.16 6.38 -15.60
C PHE A 81 4.49 7.67 -15.12
N ILE A 82 3.57 8.24 -15.90
CA ILE A 82 2.84 9.45 -15.50
C ILE A 82 2.04 9.15 -14.22
N TRP A 83 1.30 8.05 -14.21
CA TRP A 83 0.52 7.69 -13.03
C TRP A 83 1.39 7.34 -11.82
N ILE A 84 2.50 6.60 -12.01
CA ILE A 84 3.43 6.34 -10.90
C ILE A 84 3.96 7.65 -10.32
N VAL A 85 4.44 8.59 -11.15
CA VAL A 85 5.01 9.86 -10.66
C VAL A 85 3.94 10.74 -10.01
N VAL A 86 2.83 11.02 -10.71
CA VAL A 86 1.78 11.93 -10.24
C VAL A 86 1.05 11.32 -9.06
N GLY A 87 0.66 10.05 -9.16
CA GLY A 87 0.00 9.30 -8.10
C GLY A 87 0.88 9.23 -6.85
N CYS A 88 2.16 8.86 -6.98
CA CYS A 88 3.06 8.76 -5.84
C CYS A 88 3.27 10.11 -5.13
N ILE A 89 3.58 11.19 -5.86
CA ILE A 89 3.89 12.49 -5.24
C ILE A 89 2.65 13.14 -4.60
N PHE A 90 1.53 13.16 -5.34
CA PHE A 90 0.36 13.96 -4.97
C PHE A 90 -0.77 13.17 -4.31
N ALA A 91 -0.82 11.85 -4.49
CA ALA A 91 -1.81 10.99 -3.84
C ALA A 91 -1.18 10.10 -2.77
N GLY A 92 -0.38 9.10 -3.14
CA GLY A 92 0.16 8.08 -2.22
C GLY A 92 1.02 8.65 -1.09
N ALA A 93 2.00 9.51 -1.40
CA ALA A 93 2.89 10.03 -0.38
C ALA A 93 2.17 11.00 0.57
N VAL A 94 1.18 11.75 0.06
CA VAL A 94 0.27 12.56 0.89
C VAL A 94 -0.60 11.67 1.76
N HIS A 95 -1.16 10.60 1.19
CA HIS A 95 -1.99 9.62 1.87
C HIS A 95 -1.25 8.94 3.03
N ASP A 96 -0.06 8.39 2.78
CA ASP A 96 0.74 7.70 3.80
C ASP A 96 1.18 8.67 4.90
N TYR A 97 1.59 9.88 4.52
CA TYR A 97 1.94 10.92 5.47
C TYR A 97 0.75 11.31 6.35
N LEU A 98 -0.42 11.59 5.78
CA LEU A 98 -1.59 12.00 6.55
C LEU A 98 -2.10 10.86 7.44
N THR A 99 -2.23 9.64 6.91
CA THR A 99 -2.69 8.49 7.70
C THR A 99 -1.77 8.23 8.90
N GLY A 100 -0.45 8.25 8.69
CA GLY A 100 0.52 8.05 9.77
C GLY A 100 0.52 9.17 10.80
N MET A 101 0.50 10.42 10.36
CA MET A 101 0.58 11.57 11.25
C MET A 101 -0.72 11.81 12.01
N ILE A 102 -1.88 11.59 11.38
CA ILE A 102 -3.18 11.61 12.06
C ILE A 102 -3.25 10.47 13.08
N SER A 103 -2.77 9.26 12.73
CA SER A 103 -2.69 8.14 13.67
C SER A 103 -1.80 8.46 14.88
N ILE A 104 -0.61 9.04 14.69
CA ILE A 104 0.27 9.51 15.79
C ILE A 104 -0.49 10.45 16.74
N ARG A 105 -1.27 11.38 16.19
CA ARG A 105 -2.03 12.35 16.99
C ARG A 105 -3.29 11.77 17.64
N ASN A 106 -3.66 10.55 17.28
CA ASN A 106 -4.84 9.85 17.78
C ASN A 106 -4.47 8.47 18.36
N LYS A 107 -3.46 8.42 19.26
CA LYS A 107 -3.04 7.21 20.01
C LYS A 107 -2.58 6.01 19.15
N GLY A 108 -2.19 6.22 17.90
CA GLY A 108 -1.89 5.12 17.00
C GLY A 108 -3.15 4.38 16.51
N ALA A 109 -4.29 5.08 16.45
CA ALA A 109 -5.56 4.55 15.96
C ALA A 109 -5.46 4.02 14.52
N HIS A 110 -6.16 2.92 14.25
CA HIS A 110 -6.29 2.34 12.91
C HIS A 110 -7.30 3.12 12.06
N LEU A 111 -7.24 2.91 10.74
CA LEU A 111 -8.12 3.60 9.79
C LEU A 111 -9.62 3.52 10.12
N PRO A 112 -10.21 2.37 10.55
CA PRO A 112 -11.64 2.33 10.86
C PRO A 112 -12.04 3.26 12.02
N GLU A 113 -11.18 3.38 13.03
CA GLU A 113 -11.40 4.30 14.16
C GLU A 113 -11.30 5.76 13.71
N LEU A 114 -10.29 6.08 12.89
CA LEU A 114 -10.13 7.42 12.31
C LEU A 114 -11.31 7.75 11.39
N ALA A 115 -11.79 6.82 10.57
CA ALA A 115 -12.96 7.00 9.73
C ALA A 115 -14.23 7.23 10.57
N GLY A 116 -14.38 6.53 11.70
CA GLY A 116 -15.46 6.80 12.65
C GLY A 116 -15.40 8.21 13.24
N LYS A 117 -14.20 8.63 13.66
CA LYS A 117 -13.95 9.95 14.25
C LYS A 117 -14.17 11.09 13.25
N PHE A 118 -13.71 10.93 12.00
CA PHE A 118 -13.68 12.01 11.02
C PHE A 118 -14.80 11.97 9.97
N LEU A 119 -15.40 10.81 9.69
CA LEU A 119 -16.44 10.67 8.65
C LEU A 119 -17.76 10.10 9.19
N GLY A 120 -17.81 9.81 10.49
CA GLY A 120 -19.01 9.36 11.21
C GLY A 120 -19.11 7.85 11.36
N GLN A 121 -20.05 7.43 12.22
CA GLN A 121 -20.19 6.03 12.64
C GLN A 121 -20.52 5.06 11.50
N PHE A 122 -21.31 5.48 10.52
CA PHE A 122 -21.58 4.65 9.32
C PHE A 122 -20.28 4.29 8.59
N MET A 123 -19.37 5.26 8.44
CA MET A 123 -18.07 5.05 7.82
C MET A 123 -17.15 4.16 8.65
N LYS A 124 -17.23 4.19 9.99
CA LYS A 124 -16.54 3.22 10.84
C LYS A 124 -16.91 1.78 10.46
N HIS A 125 -18.20 1.48 10.36
CA HIS A 125 -18.67 0.13 10.03
C HIS A 125 -18.27 -0.28 8.61
N PHE A 126 -18.47 0.62 7.65
CA PHE A 126 -18.10 0.40 6.25
C PHE A 126 -16.60 0.10 6.08
N VAL A 127 -15.73 0.92 6.69
CA VAL A 127 -14.27 0.75 6.62
C VAL A 127 -13.80 -0.48 7.36
N ASN A 128 -14.45 -0.89 8.46
CA ASN A 128 -14.11 -2.15 9.13
C ASN A 128 -14.29 -3.34 8.19
N ILE A 129 -15.44 -3.44 7.51
CA ILE A 129 -15.72 -4.51 6.54
C ILE A 129 -14.68 -4.51 5.42
N PHE A 130 -14.43 -3.34 4.81
CA PHE A 130 -13.47 -3.22 3.71
C PHE A 130 -12.03 -3.45 4.14
N SER A 131 -11.64 -3.03 5.35
CA SER A 131 -10.29 -3.27 5.88
C SER A 131 -10.06 -4.75 6.15
N ILE A 132 -11.05 -5.46 6.72
CA ILE A 132 -10.95 -6.91 6.94
C ILE A 132 -10.89 -7.64 5.59
N LEU A 133 -11.76 -7.28 4.65
CA LEU A 133 -11.75 -7.84 3.29
C LEU A 133 -10.39 -7.61 2.61
N LEU A 134 -9.89 -6.38 2.64
CA LEU A 134 -8.59 -6.01 2.06
C LEU A 134 -7.48 -6.83 2.69
N LEU A 135 -7.36 -6.85 4.02
CA LEU A 135 -6.29 -7.56 4.72
C LEU A 135 -6.32 -9.07 4.49
N LEU A 136 -7.52 -9.66 4.40
CA LEU A 136 -7.70 -11.06 4.05
C LEU A 136 -7.24 -11.35 2.60
N LEU A 137 -7.66 -10.51 1.65
CA LEU A 137 -7.25 -10.64 0.24
C LEU A 137 -5.75 -10.41 0.08
N THR A 138 -5.18 -9.39 0.73
CA THR A 138 -3.73 -9.12 0.74
C THR A 138 -2.98 -10.30 1.32
N GLY A 139 -3.38 -10.80 2.49
CA GLY A 139 -2.77 -11.97 3.10
C GLY A 139 -2.77 -13.17 2.15
N THR A 140 -3.89 -13.41 1.47
CA THR A 140 -4.03 -14.51 0.49
C THR A 140 -3.13 -14.32 -0.74
N VAL A 141 -3.16 -13.14 -1.38
CA VAL A 141 -2.29 -12.80 -2.53
C VAL A 141 -0.82 -12.91 -2.14
N PHE A 142 -0.49 -12.55 -0.90
CA PHE A 142 0.87 -12.59 -0.38
C PHE A 142 1.28 -13.98 0.12
N VAL A 143 0.39 -14.98 0.13
CA VAL A 143 0.78 -16.40 0.17
C VAL A 143 1.09 -16.89 -1.24
N THR A 144 0.20 -16.64 -2.20
CA THR A 144 0.27 -17.22 -3.54
C THR A 144 1.43 -16.64 -4.36
N SER A 145 1.69 -15.33 -4.25
CA SER A 145 2.74 -14.64 -5.00
C SER A 145 4.17 -15.13 -4.69
N PRO A 146 4.63 -15.18 -3.43
CA PRO A 146 5.93 -15.76 -3.10
C PRO A 146 5.98 -17.26 -3.36
N ALA A 147 4.86 -17.99 -3.23
CA ALA A 147 4.82 -19.40 -3.58
C ALA A 147 5.11 -19.64 -5.07
N LEU A 148 4.53 -18.82 -5.95
CA LEU A 148 4.80 -18.85 -7.41
C LEU A 148 6.27 -18.50 -7.70
N LEU A 149 6.81 -17.47 -7.06
CA LEU A 149 8.22 -17.11 -7.21
C LEU A 149 9.17 -18.23 -6.76
N LEU A 150 8.90 -18.86 -5.62
CA LEU A 150 9.68 -19.99 -5.11
C LEU A 150 9.55 -21.22 -6.02
N HIS A 151 8.35 -21.54 -6.48
CA HIS A 151 8.10 -22.64 -7.42
C HIS A 151 8.89 -22.46 -8.72
N ASN A 152 8.88 -21.24 -9.28
CA ASN A 152 9.65 -20.90 -10.48
C ASN A 152 11.16 -20.94 -10.22
N LEU A 153 11.62 -20.50 -9.05
CA LEU A 153 13.04 -20.48 -8.69
C LEU A 153 13.65 -21.90 -8.60
N VAL A 154 12.83 -22.89 -8.23
CA VAL A 154 13.25 -24.30 -8.14
C VAL A 154 12.87 -25.12 -9.38
N ASP A 155 12.58 -24.47 -10.51
CA ASP A 155 12.16 -25.11 -11.77
C ASP A 155 10.99 -26.09 -11.59
N GLY A 156 10.05 -25.77 -10.69
CA GLY A 156 8.88 -26.59 -10.42
C GLY A 156 9.15 -27.92 -9.67
N ARG A 157 10.38 -28.15 -9.19
CA ARG A 157 10.75 -29.38 -8.45
C ARG A 157 9.96 -29.59 -7.15
N ILE A 158 9.48 -28.51 -6.54
CA ILE A 158 8.64 -28.54 -5.34
C ILE A 158 7.22 -28.17 -5.75
N ALA A 159 6.25 -29.02 -5.41
CA ALA A 159 4.84 -28.77 -5.69
C ALA A 159 4.38 -27.45 -5.04
N LEU A 160 3.67 -26.61 -5.82
CA LEU A 160 3.20 -25.30 -5.36
C LEU A 160 2.39 -25.38 -4.05
N GLY A 161 1.55 -26.42 -3.91
CA GLY A 161 0.76 -26.65 -2.70
C GLY A 161 1.59 -26.87 -1.43
N ILE A 162 2.77 -27.50 -1.53
CA ILE A 162 3.68 -27.69 -0.39
C ILE A 162 4.24 -26.33 0.05
N ILE A 163 4.64 -25.48 -0.90
CA ILE A 163 5.17 -24.15 -0.62
C ILE A 163 4.09 -23.29 0.05
N ILE A 164 2.88 -23.28 -0.51
CA ILE A 164 1.71 -22.59 0.07
C ILE A 164 1.45 -23.07 1.50
N PHE A 165 1.46 -24.38 1.74
CA PHE A 165 1.25 -24.95 3.06
C PHE A 165 2.31 -24.47 4.06
N VAL A 166 3.59 -24.49 3.69
CA VAL A 166 4.69 -24.01 4.55
C VAL A 166 4.52 -22.52 4.89
N ILE A 167 4.16 -21.68 3.92
CA ILE A 167 3.92 -20.24 4.15
C ILE A 167 2.73 -20.05 5.10
N PHE A 168 1.65 -20.81 4.94
CA PHE A 168 0.51 -20.73 5.87
C PHE A 168 0.87 -21.15 7.30
N VAL A 169 1.65 -22.23 7.46
CA VAL A 169 2.14 -22.63 8.78
C VAL A 169 2.94 -21.50 9.42
N TYR A 170 3.83 -20.86 8.65
CA TYR A 170 4.54 -19.66 9.12
C TYR A 170 3.58 -18.53 9.53
N TYR A 171 2.57 -18.20 8.72
CA TYR A 171 1.61 -17.12 9.03
C TYR A 171 0.74 -17.39 10.26
N ILE A 172 0.31 -18.63 10.46
CA ILE A 172 -0.47 -19.02 11.64
C ILE A 172 0.39 -18.83 12.89
N LEU A 173 1.64 -19.32 12.86
CA LEU A 173 2.57 -19.17 13.96
C LEU A 173 2.87 -17.70 14.25
N SER A 174 3.17 -16.91 13.22
CA SER A 174 3.48 -15.49 13.35
C SER A 174 2.28 -14.67 13.87
N THR A 175 1.04 -15.00 13.45
CA THR A 175 -0.16 -14.28 13.89
C THR A 175 -0.49 -14.50 15.37
N ILE A 176 -0.13 -15.67 15.91
CA ILE A 176 -0.42 -16.07 17.30
C ILE A 176 0.71 -15.69 18.26
N LEU A 177 1.96 -15.87 17.83
CA LEU A 177 3.15 -15.63 18.64
C LEU A 177 3.45 -14.13 18.78
N PRO A 178 3.92 -13.66 19.95
CA PRO A 178 4.48 -12.33 20.08
C PRO A 178 5.85 -12.29 19.35
N ILE A 179 5.94 -11.62 18.21
CA ILE A 179 7.14 -11.59 17.36
C ILE A 179 8.15 -10.50 17.80
N ASP A 180 8.27 -10.25 19.10
CA ASP A 180 9.12 -9.15 19.56
C ASP A 180 10.61 -9.52 19.49
N LYS A 181 11.37 -8.56 18.97
CA LYS A 181 12.80 -8.57 18.57
C LYS A 181 13.14 -9.10 17.18
N ILE A 182 12.31 -9.92 16.53
CA ILE A 182 12.62 -10.43 15.17
C ILE A 182 12.38 -9.33 14.13
N ILE A 183 11.22 -8.66 14.16
CA ILE A 183 10.85 -7.59 13.22
C ILE A 183 11.89 -6.46 13.28
N GLY A 184 12.22 -5.96 14.47
CA GLY A 184 13.17 -4.86 14.62
C GLY A 184 14.62 -5.17 14.23
N ARG A 185 15.01 -6.46 14.21
CA ARG A 185 16.39 -6.88 13.94
C ARG A 185 16.60 -7.41 12.52
N ILE A 186 15.69 -8.23 12.00
CA ILE A 186 15.85 -8.91 10.71
C ILE A 186 15.24 -8.09 9.56
N TYR A 187 14.09 -7.44 9.76
CA TYR A 187 13.38 -6.75 8.67
C TYR A 187 14.21 -5.62 8.02
N PRO A 188 15.02 -4.85 8.76
CA PRO A 188 15.93 -3.88 8.13
C PRO A 188 16.89 -4.49 7.11
N VAL A 189 17.34 -5.74 7.31
CA VAL A 189 18.23 -6.44 6.37
C VAL A 189 17.48 -6.77 5.08
N PHE A 190 16.24 -7.24 5.17
CA PHE A 190 15.40 -7.52 4.00
C PHE A 190 15.01 -6.24 3.25
N GLY A 191 14.69 -5.15 3.97
CA GLY A 191 14.44 -3.85 3.35
C GLY A 191 15.67 -3.32 2.61
N ALA A 192 16.87 -3.49 3.17
CA ALA A 192 18.11 -3.14 2.48
C ALA A 192 18.35 -4.02 1.24
N LEU A 193 18.11 -5.33 1.34
CA LEU A 193 18.22 -6.26 0.23
C LEU A 193 17.30 -5.88 -0.94
N LEU A 194 16.06 -5.47 -0.66
CA LEU A 194 15.12 -4.96 -1.65
C LEU A 194 15.67 -3.73 -2.36
N LEU A 195 16.12 -2.72 -1.59
CA LEU A 195 16.63 -1.47 -2.15
C LEU A 195 17.84 -1.74 -3.04
N ILE A 196 18.79 -2.57 -2.59
CA ILE A 196 19.97 -2.94 -3.36
C ILE A 196 19.57 -3.68 -4.64
N SER A 197 18.62 -4.59 -4.57
CA SER A 197 18.15 -5.38 -5.72
C SER A 197 17.44 -4.50 -6.75
N ALA A 198 16.52 -3.63 -6.31
CA ALA A 198 15.82 -2.70 -7.19
C ALA A 198 16.78 -1.71 -7.85
N VAL A 199 17.69 -1.11 -7.08
CA VAL A 199 18.74 -0.22 -7.61
C VAL A 199 19.66 -0.97 -8.58
N GLY A 200 20.00 -2.21 -8.29
CA GLY A 200 20.80 -3.06 -9.19
C GLY A 200 20.11 -3.29 -10.54
N ILE A 201 18.82 -3.62 -10.54
CA ILE A 201 18.01 -3.76 -11.76
C ILE A 201 17.97 -2.42 -12.52
N GLY A 202 17.65 -1.32 -11.83
CA GLY A 202 17.58 0.01 -12.43
C GLY A 202 18.91 0.46 -13.04
N PHE A 203 20.03 0.20 -12.35
CA PHE A 203 21.37 0.48 -12.85
C PHE A 203 21.68 -0.35 -14.09
N ARG A 204 21.36 -1.65 -14.09
CA ARG A 204 21.61 -2.51 -15.26
C ARG A 204 20.78 -2.11 -16.46
N LEU A 205 19.52 -1.73 -16.29
CA LEU A 205 18.70 -1.18 -17.39
C LEU A 205 19.36 0.03 -18.06
N ILE A 206 19.94 0.94 -17.28
CA ILE A 206 20.66 2.11 -17.80
C ILE A 206 21.99 1.67 -18.46
N GLN A 207 22.77 0.83 -17.79
CA GLN A 207 24.08 0.37 -18.25
C GLN A 207 23.99 -0.39 -19.58
N THR A 208 22.97 -1.24 -19.75
CA THR A 208 22.77 -2.02 -20.98
C THR A 208 22.08 -1.21 -22.09
N GLY A 209 21.68 0.03 -21.82
CA GLY A 209 20.93 0.84 -22.77
C GLY A 209 19.59 0.21 -23.14
N ALA A 210 18.88 -0.37 -22.17
CA ALA A 210 17.61 -1.04 -22.41
C ALA A 210 16.63 -0.11 -23.15
N PRO A 211 15.85 -0.60 -24.14
CA PRO A 211 15.01 0.21 -25.01
C PRO A 211 13.73 0.67 -24.28
N ILE A 212 13.89 1.45 -23.21
CA ILE A 212 12.77 1.98 -22.42
C ILE A 212 12.08 3.06 -23.24
N PRO A 213 10.77 2.94 -23.53
CA PRO A 213 10.05 3.89 -24.38
C PRO A 213 9.98 5.29 -23.77
N GLU A 214 9.91 6.31 -24.63
CA GLU A 214 9.69 7.70 -24.25
C GLU A 214 8.20 8.02 -24.12
N ILE A 215 7.88 9.10 -23.42
CA ILE A 215 6.49 9.49 -23.13
C ILE A 215 5.60 9.47 -24.37
N ASN A 216 4.51 8.72 -24.27
CA ASN A 216 3.47 8.62 -25.28
C ASN A 216 2.13 8.46 -24.57
N LEU A 217 1.14 9.26 -24.98
CA LEU A 217 -0.21 9.25 -24.39
C LEU A 217 -1.14 8.21 -25.06
N LYS A 218 -0.71 7.58 -26.15
CA LYS A 218 -1.45 6.51 -26.80
C LYS A 218 -1.51 5.29 -25.88
N ASN A 219 -2.69 4.69 -25.76
CA ASN A 219 -2.85 3.42 -25.08
C ASN A 219 -2.13 2.30 -25.86
N MET A 220 -1.16 1.65 -25.22
CA MET A 220 -0.37 0.57 -25.83
C MET A 220 -0.80 -0.83 -25.38
N HIS A 221 -1.85 -0.93 -24.55
CA HIS A 221 -2.35 -2.20 -24.04
C HIS A 221 -2.75 -3.15 -25.19
N PRO A 222 -2.20 -4.37 -25.28
CA PRO A 222 -2.48 -5.29 -26.39
C PRO A 222 -3.96 -5.58 -26.60
N ASP A 223 -4.71 -5.77 -25.51
CA ASP A 223 -6.16 -6.01 -25.55
C ASP A 223 -7.02 -4.74 -25.65
N GLY A 224 -6.39 -3.56 -25.84
CA GLY A 224 -7.10 -2.28 -25.90
C GLY A 224 -7.78 -1.88 -24.59
N ALA A 225 -7.40 -2.46 -23.45
CA ALA A 225 -7.99 -2.18 -22.15
C ALA A 225 -7.87 -0.68 -21.82
N PRO A 226 -8.95 0.01 -21.39
CA PRO A 226 -8.93 1.46 -21.23
C PRO A 226 -7.99 1.90 -20.11
N ILE A 227 -7.26 3.01 -20.33
CA ILE A 227 -6.35 3.60 -19.31
C ILE A 227 -7.14 3.99 -18.06
N PHE A 228 -8.24 4.73 -18.22
CA PHE A 228 -9.13 5.07 -17.12
C PHE A 228 -10.38 4.16 -17.19
N PRO A 229 -10.78 3.48 -16.10
CA PRO A 229 -10.19 3.53 -14.75
C PRO A 229 -9.05 2.51 -14.51
N LEU A 230 -8.79 1.58 -15.44
CA LEU A 230 -8.06 0.35 -15.12
C LEU A 230 -6.60 0.55 -14.71
N LEU A 231 -5.85 1.44 -15.35
CA LEU A 231 -4.44 1.67 -15.01
C LEU A 231 -4.26 2.04 -13.53
N PHE A 232 -5.22 2.80 -12.97
CA PHE A 232 -5.23 3.26 -11.59
C PHE A 232 -5.56 2.13 -10.59
N PHE A 233 -6.23 1.07 -11.07
CA PHE A 233 -6.48 -0.17 -10.32
C PHE A 233 -5.39 -1.24 -10.54
N THR A 234 -4.62 -1.12 -11.62
CA THR A 234 -3.49 -2.01 -11.91
C THR A 234 -2.27 -1.58 -11.12
N ILE A 235 -1.90 -0.30 -11.20
CA ILE A 235 -0.79 0.30 -10.45
C ILE A 235 -1.36 0.95 -9.19
N THR A 236 -1.68 0.12 -8.21
CA THR A 236 -2.16 0.59 -6.91
C THR A 236 -0.98 0.98 -6.02
N CYS A 237 -0.28 -0.02 -5.49
CA CYS A 237 0.96 0.18 -4.73
C CYS A 237 2.05 0.73 -5.68
N GLY A 238 2.86 1.66 -5.17
CA GLY A 238 3.71 2.54 -5.97
C GLY A 238 3.06 3.87 -6.41
N ALA A 239 1.73 4.00 -6.34
CA ALA A 239 1.02 5.24 -6.65
C ALA A 239 0.06 5.68 -5.52
N LEU A 240 -0.90 4.83 -5.13
CA LEU A 240 -1.85 5.04 -4.02
C LEU A 240 -2.40 3.68 -3.53
N SER A 241 -2.33 3.41 -2.23
CA SER A 241 -2.70 2.09 -1.69
C SER A 241 -3.41 2.19 -0.34
N GLY A 242 -4.59 1.58 -0.24
CA GLY A 242 -5.36 1.50 1.01
C GLY A 242 -4.76 0.52 2.00
N PHE A 243 -4.00 -0.47 1.54
CA PHE A 243 -3.24 -1.36 2.38
C PHE A 243 -2.24 -0.55 3.23
N HIS A 244 -1.62 0.49 2.66
CA HIS A 244 -0.72 1.35 3.42
C HIS A 244 -1.45 2.08 4.55
N ALA A 245 -2.73 2.45 4.38
CA ALA A 245 -3.52 3.06 5.45
C ALA A 245 -3.80 2.10 6.61
N THR A 246 -3.75 0.78 6.36
CA THR A 246 -3.87 -0.24 7.41
C THR A 246 -2.55 -0.53 8.11
N GLN A 247 -1.42 -0.43 7.38
CA GLN A 247 -0.08 -0.76 7.89
C GLN A 247 0.59 0.43 8.59
N THR A 248 0.45 1.62 8.03
CA THR A 248 1.06 2.86 8.53
C THR A 248 0.77 3.13 10.02
N PRO A 249 -0.45 2.92 10.54
CA PRO A 249 -0.73 3.04 11.97
C PRO A 249 0.16 2.18 12.89
N ILE A 250 0.62 1.02 12.44
CA ILE A 250 1.56 0.19 13.23
C ILE A 250 2.87 0.95 13.43
N ILE A 251 3.38 1.61 12.39
CA ILE A 251 4.60 2.41 12.47
C ILE A 251 4.36 3.71 13.24
N SER A 252 3.15 4.27 13.21
CA SER A 252 2.79 5.39 14.07
C SER A 252 2.96 5.06 15.56
N ARG A 253 2.68 3.82 15.98
CA ARG A 253 2.85 3.36 17.37
C ARG A 253 4.29 3.20 17.81
N THR A 254 5.23 3.05 16.88
CA THR A 254 6.68 2.91 17.18
C THR A 254 7.51 4.13 16.82
N THR A 255 6.90 5.15 16.20
CA THR A 255 7.57 6.38 15.79
C THR A 255 8.08 7.15 16.99
N ASN A 256 9.38 7.43 17.04
CA ASN A 256 10.02 8.12 18.16
C ASN A 256 9.76 9.65 18.21
N LYS A 257 9.68 10.32 17.06
CA LYS A 257 9.45 11.77 17.00
C LYS A 257 8.53 12.09 15.85
N GLU A 258 7.54 12.94 16.10
CA GLU A 258 6.58 13.37 15.08
C GLU A 258 7.27 14.04 13.88
N LYS A 259 8.35 14.82 14.11
CA LYS A 259 9.17 15.44 13.05
C LYS A 259 9.75 14.45 12.04
N ASN A 260 9.89 13.18 12.41
CA ASN A 260 10.41 12.15 11.52
C ASN A 260 9.36 11.62 10.53
N GLY A 261 8.08 11.98 10.70
CA GLY A 261 6.98 11.49 9.87
C GLY A 261 7.17 11.73 8.38
N ARG A 262 7.80 12.85 7.97
CA ARG A 262 8.08 13.09 6.55
C ARG A 262 9.02 12.04 5.96
N PHE A 263 10.08 11.68 6.68
CA PHE A 263 11.02 10.68 6.19
C PHE A 263 10.41 9.27 6.24
N ILE A 264 9.73 8.94 7.33
CA ILE A 264 9.15 7.61 7.55
C ILE A 264 7.99 7.35 6.57
N PHE A 265 7.03 8.24 6.45
CA PHE A 265 5.81 7.99 5.68
C PHE A 265 5.91 8.49 4.24
N TYR A 266 6.10 9.80 4.05
CA TYR A 266 6.18 10.39 2.70
C TYR A 266 7.42 9.87 1.95
N GLY A 267 8.58 9.87 2.61
CA GLY A 267 9.85 9.48 2.00
C GLY A 267 9.89 8.01 1.58
N MET A 268 9.35 7.10 2.40
CA MET A 268 9.33 5.67 2.04
C MET A 268 8.34 5.37 0.93
N MET A 269 7.22 6.09 0.85
CA MET A 269 6.31 6.00 -0.31
C MET A 269 7.00 6.46 -1.61
N ILE A 270 7.83 7.51 -1.56
CA ILE A 270 8.63 7.93 -2.72
C ILE A 270 9.67 6.86 -3.11
N ALA A 271 10.32 6.23 -2.12
CA ALA A 271 11.25 5.12 -2.38
C ALA A 271 10.53 3.93 -3.04
N GLU A 272 9.32 3.59 -2.60
CA GLU A 272 8.47 2.60 -3.24
C GLU A 272 8.09 3.01 -4.68
N GLY A 273 7.76 4.28 -4.91
CA GLY A 273 7.51 4.81 -6.25
C GLY A 273 8.70 4.65 -7.20
N ILE A 274 9.94 4.78 -6.70
CA ILE A 274 11.15 4.52 -7.48
C ILE A 274 11.27 3.03 -7.82
N ILE A 275 10.98 2.13 -6.87
CA ILE A 275 10.94 0.68 -7.13
C ILE A 275 9.90 0.36 -8.22
N ALA A 276 8.72 0.96 -8.12
CA ALA A 276 7.66 0.83 -9.12
C ALA A 276 8.09 1.31 -10.51
N MET A 277 8.76 2.45 -10.59
CA MET A 277 9.31 2.97 -11.85
C MET A 277 10.29 1.99 -12.50
N ILE A 278 11.19 1.39 -11.71
CA ILE A 278 12.20 0.44 -12.20
C ILE A 278 11.53 -0.81 -12.77
N TRP A 279 10.53 -1.35 -12.09
CA TRP A 279 9.83 -2.55 -12.53
C TRP A 279 8.90 -2.31 -13.72
N ALA A 280 8.25 -1.14 -13.80
CA ALA A 280 7.54 -0.72 -15.02
C ALA A 280 8.51 -0.61 -16.21
N ALA A 281 9.69 -0.01 -16.01
CA ALA A 281 10.70 0.10 -17.06
C ALA A 281 11.25 -1.27 -17.51
N ALA A 282 11.50 -2.19 -16.58
CA ALA A 282 11.88 -3.56 -16.89
C ALA A 282 10.80 -4.27 -17.72
N GLY A 283 9.53 -4.15 -17.30
CA GLY A 283 8.39 -4.72 -18.04
C GLY A 283 8.30 -4.21 -19.48
N MET A 284 8.46 -2.91 -19.70
CA MET A 284 8.37 -2.31 -21.04
C MET A 284 9.54 -2.66 -21.98
N SER A 285 10.71 -3.02 -21.44
CA SER A 285 11.95 -3.07 -22.22
C SER A 285 12.56 -4.45 -22.45
N LEU A 286 12.20 -5.47 -21.65
CA LEU A 286 12.90 -6.76 -21.66
C LEU A 286 12.19 -7.90 -22.40
N PHE A 287 10.92 -7.74 -22.77
CA PHE A 287 10.06 -8.86 -23.21
C PHE A 287 9.56 -8.70 -24.65
N ASN A 288 10.41 -8.19 -25.56
CA ASN A 288 10.10 -8.04 -26.99
C ASN A 288 8.82 -7.23 -27.27
N GLY A 289 8.59 -6.17 -26.48
CA GLY A 289 7.43 -5.29 -26.59
C GLY A 289 6.22 -5.75 -25.77
N TYR A 290 5.10 -5.06 -25.93
CA TYR A 290 3.93 -5.23 -25.06
C TYR A 290 3.23 -6.59 -25.23
N SER A 291 3.20 -7.14 -26.46
CA SER A 291 2.62 -8.46 -26.70
C SER A 291 3.43 -9.58 -26.05
N GLY A 292 4.77 -9.53 -26.14
CA GLY A 292 5.63 -10.52 -25.49
C GLY A 292 5.58 -10.42 -23.96
N LEU A 293 5.46 -9.21 -23.40
CA LEU A 293 5.15 -9.04 -21.97
C LEU A 293 3.81 -9.70 -21.60
N ASN A 294 2.76 -9.50 -22.41
CA ASN A 294 1.44 -10.09 -22.17
C ASN A 294 1.50 -11.63 -22.19
N GLU A 295 2.29 -12.22 -23.09
CA GLU A 295 2.50 -13.68 -23.15
C GLU A 295 3.26 -14.23 -21.93
N VAL A 296 4.21 -13.48 -21.38
CA VAL A 296 4.91 -13.89 -20.14
C VAL A 296 3.96 -13.81 -18.96
N LEU A 297 3.16 -12.74 -18.86
CA LEU A 297 2.13 -12.58 -17.83
C LEU A 297 1.09 -13.69 -17.90
N ALA A 298 0.62 -14.06 -19.09
CA ALA A 298 -0.34 -15.15 -19.27
C ALA A 298 0.20 -16.54 -18.85
N ARG A 299 1.52 -16.74 -18.84
CA ARG A 299 2.14 -18.03 -18.48
C ARG A 299 2.47 -18.18 -16.99
N GLY A 300 2.95 -17.12 -16.37
CA GLY A 300 3.49 -17.20 -15.00
C GLY A 300 3.31 -15.93 -14.20
N GLU A 301 2.36 -15.08 -14.63
CA GLU A 301 2.00 -13.81 -14.01
C GLU A 301 3.22 -12.89 -13.86
N ALA A 302 3.08 -11.82 -13.07
CA ALA A 302 4.18 -10.90 -12.81
C ALA A 302 5.36 -11.57 -12.06
N ALA A 303 5.13 -12.69 -11.37
CA ALA A 303 6.18 -13.46 -10.69
C ALA A 303 7.25 -13.96 -11.68
N LEU A 304 6.82 -14.47 -12.83
CA LEU A 304 7.75 -14.95 -13.85
C LEU A 304 8.55 -13.81 -14.49
N VAL A 305 7.93 -12.66 -14.72
CA VAL A 305 8.60 -11.44 -15.20
C VAL A 305 9.71 -11.03 -14.24
N VAL A 306 9.43 -11.02 -12.92
CA VAL A 306 10.42 -10.72 -11.88
C VAL A 306 11.62 -11.66 -11.95
N SER A 307 11.37 -12.96 -12.03
CA SER A 307 12.43 -13.97 -12.10
C SER A 307 13.30 -13.79 -13.36
N GLN A 308 12.67 -13.73 -14.54
CA GLN A 308 13.38 -13.60 -15.80
C GLN A 308 14.17 -12.29 -15.89
N ALA A 309 13.56 -11.15 -15.53
CA ALA A 309 14.25 -9.85 -15.55
C ALA A 309 15.45 -9.83 -14.60
N SER A 310 15.29 -10.40 -13.39
CA SER A 310 16.38 -10.46 -12.41
C SER A 310 17.55 -11.29 -12.91
N HIS A 311 17.30 -12.48 -13.47
CA HIS A 311 18.36 -13.33 -14.02
C HIS A 311 19.00 -12.76 -15.29
N LEU A 312 18.20 -12.13 -16.16
CA LEU A 312 18.69 -11.52 -17.40
C LEU A 312 19.61 -10.32 -17.12
N LEU A 313 19.24 -9.46 -16.16
CA LEU A 313 20.01 -8.25 -15.87
C LEU A 313 21.17 -8.50 -14.91
N LEU A 314 20.96 -9.29 -13.84
CA LEU A 314 21.93 -9.46 -12.76
C LEU A 314 22.72 -10.78 -12.83
N GLY A 315 22.40 -11.66 -13.78
CA GLY A 315 22.99 -13.00 -13.87
C GLY A 315 22.43 -13.97 -12.84
N SER A 316 22.97 -15.20 -12.79
CA SER A 316 22.45 -16.28 -11.95
C SER A 316 22.50 -15.96 -10.45
N VAL A 317 23.67 -15.54 -9.95
CA VAL A 317 23.91 -15.32 -8.51
C VAL A 317 23.11 -14.12 -7.99
N PHE A 318 23.36 -12.93 -8.53
CA PHE A 318 22.69 -11.71 -8.05
C PHE A 318 21.21 -11.67 -8.44
N GLY A 319 20.82 -12.29 -9.56
CA GLY A 319 19.42 -12.47 -9.93
C GLY A 319 18.66 -13.33 -8.92
N THR A 320 19.25 -14.45 -8.47
CA THR A 320 18.66 -15.30 -7.42
C THR A 320 18.49 -14.52 -6.12
N ILE A 321 19.52 -13.77 -5.71
CA ILE A 321 19.47 -12.93 -4.50
C ILE A 321 18.35 -11.89 -4.60
N ALA A 322 18.17 -11.25 -5.77
CA ALA A 322 17.10 -10.31 -6.00
C ALA A 322 15.71 -10.97 -5.92
N VAL A 323 15.53 -12.15 -6.53
CA VAL A 323 14.27 -12.91 -6.45
C VAL A 323 13.95 -13.31 -5.02
N LEU A 324 14.94 -13.80 -4.25
CA LEU A 324 14.77 -14.09 -2.82
C LEU A 324 14.39 -12.85 -2.02
N GLY A 325 15.01 -11.70 -2.33
CA GLY A 325 14.64 -10.42 -1.76
C GLY A 325 13.17 -10.08 -2.01
N VAL A 326 12.69 -10.26 -3.24
CA VAL A 326 11.28 -10.03 -3.61
C VAL A 326 10.34 -11.04 -2.96
N ILE A 327 10.74 -12.30 -2.76
CA ILE A 327 9.94 -13.34 -2.09
C ILE A 327 9.70 -13.00 -0.62
N VAL A 328 10.71 -12.49 0.09
CA VAL A 328 10.60 -12.26 1.54
C VAL A 328 9.60 -11.14 1.86
N LEU A 329 9.46 -10.13 1.01
CA LEU A 329 8.59 -8.98 1.26
C LEU A 329 7.11 -9.36 1.46
N PRO A 330 6.43 -10.02 0.50
CA PRO A 330 5.06 -10.44 0.70
C PRO A 330 4.92 -11.42 1.86
N ILE A 331 5.93 -12.26 2.13
CA ILE A 331 5.90 -13.14 3.31
C ILE A 331 5.79 -12.31 4.60
N THR A 332 6.64 -11.30 4.74
CA THR A 332 6.58 -10.40 5.91
C THR A 332 5.32 -9.53 5.93
N SER A 333 4.92 -8.92 4.83
CA SER A 333 3.71 -8.06 4.81
C SER A 333 2.42 -8.87 4.89
N GLY A 334 2.45 -10.14 4.51
CA GLY A 334 1.32 -11.07 4.61
C GLY A 334 1.06 -11.45 6.07
N ASP A 335 2.13 -11.69 6.85
CA ASP A 335 1.99 -11.87 8.29
C ASP A 335 1.39 -10.64 8.98
N THR A 336 1.83 -9.45 8.61
CA THR A 336 1.30 -8.21 9.19
C THR A 336 -0.16 -8.00 8.77
N SER A 337 -0.55 -8.45 7.58
CA SER A 337 -1.92 -8.39 7.09
C SER A 337 -2.88 -9.21 7.97
N PHE A 338 -2.57 -10.49 8.22
CA PHE A 338 -3.40 -11.35 9.08
C PHE A 338 -3.41 -10.87 10.53
N ARG A 339 -2.27 -10.37 11.02
CA ARG A 339 -2.18 -9.77 12.35
C ARG A 339 -3.06 -8.54 12.48
N SER A 340 -2.99 -7.61 11.52
CA SER A 340 -3.85 -6.43 11.48
C SER A 340 -5.32 -6.80 11.37
N ALA A 341 -5.68 -7.81 10.57
CA ALA A 341 -7.06 -8.27 10.46
C ALA A 341 -7.58 -8.79 11.80
N ARG A 342 -6.79 -9.61 12.50
CA ARG A 342 -7.09 -10.08 13.85
C ARG A 342 -7.28 -8.92 14.82
N MET A 343 -6.39 -7.93 14.81
CA MET A 343 -6.47 -6.76 15.70
C MET A 343 -7.71 -5.92 15.41
N ILE A 344 -8.00 -5.61 14.14
CA ILE A 344 -9.19 -4.84 13.76
C ILE A 344 -10.48 -5.56 14.17
N ILE A 345 -10.56 -6.87 13.96
CA ILE A 345 -11.73 -7.66 14.40
C ILE A 345 -11.86 -7.64 15.92
N ALA A 346 -10.75 -7.82 16.63
CA ALA A 346 -10.73 -7.79 18.09
C ALA A 346 -11.17 -6.44 18.64
N ASP A 347 -10.66 -5.33 18.09
CA ASP A 347 -11.02 -3.97 18.49
C ASP A 347 -12.48 -3.68 18.18
N TYR A 348 -12.98 -4.14 17.02
CA TYR A 348 -14.37 -3.96 16.63
C TYR A 348 -15.36 -4.71 17.54
N LEU A 349 -15.00 -5.94 17.94
CA LEU A 349 -15.80 -6.77 18.86
C LEU A 349 -15.53 -6.47 20.35
N ASN A 350 -14.63 -5.54 20.65
CA ASN A 350 -14.13 -5.27 22.00
C ASN A 350 -13.64 -6.55 22.72
N TYR A 351 -12.94 -7.41 21.98
CA TYR A 351 -12.52 -8.75 22.41
C TYR A 351 -11.02 -8.78 22.75
N GLY A 352 -10.69 -8.83 24.05
CA GLY A 352 -9.30 -8.73 24.52
C GLY A 352 -8.34 -9.78 23.92
N GLN A 353 -7.13 -9.34 23.55
CA GLN A 353 -6.12 -10.15 22.83
C GLN A 353 -4.93 -10.63 23.68
N ARG A 354 -5.04 -10.58 25.02
CA ARG A 354 -3.95 -10.98 25.94
C ARG A 354 -3.70 -12.50 25.94
N SER A 355 -4.76 -13.31 25.96
CA SER A 355 -4.64 -14.78 25.98
C SER A 355 -4.43 -15.35 24.58
N MET A 356 -3.56 -16.35 24.46
CA MET A 356 -3.28 -17.05 23.21
C MET A 356 -4.54 -17.70 22.60
N VAL A 357 -5.41 -18.29 23.44
CA VAL A 357 -6.67 -18.90 23.00
C VAL A 357 -7.56 -17.87 22.32
N LYS A 358 -7.66 -16.66 22.88
CA LYS A 358 -8.45 -15.56 22.31
C LYS A 358 -7.91 -15.10 20.95
N ARG A 359 -6.59 -15.16 20.75
CA ARG A 359 -5.96 -14.87 19.44
C ARG A 359 -6.32 -15.94 18.42
N ILE A 360 -6.25 -17.21 18.80
CA ILE A 360 -6.55 -18.35 17.94
C ILE A 360 -8.00 -18.31 17.44
N ILE A 361 -8.96 -18.03 18.33
CA ILE A 361 -10.40 -17.96 17.98
C ILE A 361 -10.67 -16.97 16.86
N VAL A 362 -9.97 -15.82 16.85
CA VAL A 362 -10.12 -14.80 15.79
C VAL A 362 -9.29 -15.15 14.55
N ALA A 363 -8.11 -15.72 14.73
CA ALA A 363 -7.17 -15.99 13.63
C ALA A 363 -7.58 -17.18 12.75
N ILE A 364 -8.02 -18.31 13.33
CA ILE A 364 -8.28 -19.54 12.57
C ILE A 364 -9.35 -19.34 11.47
N PRO A 365 -10.50 -18.67 11.72
CA PRO A 365 -11.46 -18.40 10.66
C PRO A 365 -10.87 -17.61 9.48
N LEU A 366 -9.97 -16.64 9.73
CA LEU A 366 -9.30 -15.89 8.67
C LEU A 366 -8.43 -16.80 7.80
N PHE A 367 -7.69 -17.72 8.41
CA PHE A 367 -6.83 -18.66 7.67
C PHE A 367 -7.63 -19.69 6.89
N VAL A 368 -8.74 -20.19 7.43
CA VAL A 368 -9.64 -21.11 6.72
C VAL A 368 -10.21 -20.45 5.46
N ILE A 369 -10.71 -19.21 5.59
CA ILE A 369 -11.24 -18.47 4.44
C ILE A 369 -10.12 -18.16 3.44
N SER A 370 -8.95 -17.72 3.91
CA SER A 370 -7.81 -17.43 3.04
C SER A 370 -7.36 -18.68 2.27
N PHE A 371 -7.28 -19.84 2.92
CA PHE A 371 -6.94 -21.09 2.25
C PHE A 371 -7.95 -21.41 1.14
N GLY A 372 -9.25 -21.26 1.39
CA GLY A 372 -10.27 -21.39 0.34
C GLY A 372 -10.08 -20.41 -0.82
N LEU A 373 -9.74 -19.15 -0.51
CA LEU A 373 -9.46 -18.12 -1.53
C LEU A 373 -8.21 -18.41 -2.37
N THR A 374 -7.24 -19.19 -1.87
CA THR A 374 -6.07 -19.61 -2.69
C THR A 374 -6.45 -20.53 -3.85
N GLN A 375 -7.65 -21.11 -3.85
CA GLN A 375 -8.16 -21.95 -4.94
C GLN A 375 -8.82 -21.12 -6.06
N VAL A 376 -8.98 -19.81 -5.83
CA VAL A 376 -9.49 -18.88 -6.85
C VAL A 376 -8.34 -18.45 -7.77
N ASP A 377 -8.66 -18.26 -9.05
CA ASP A 377 -7.74 -17.71 -10.04
C ASP A 377 -7.04 -16.43 -9.54
N PHE A 378 -5.72 -16.35 -9.75
CA PHE A 378 -4.91 -15.22 -9.26
C PHE A 378 -5.38 -13.90 -9.84
N THR A 379 -5.71 -13.85 -11.14
CA THR A 379 -6.18 -12.61 -11.78
C THR A 379 -7.52 -12.16 -11.18
N VAL A 380 -8.42 -13.08 -10.84
CA VAL A 380 -9.68 -12.76 -10.13
C VAL A 380 -9.38 -12.26 -8.71
N LEU A 381 -8.55 -12.97 -7.95
CA LEU A 381 -8.16 -12.58 -6.59
C LEU A 381 -7.52 -11.19 -6.57
N TRP A 382 -6.61 -10.93 -7.51
CA TRP A 382 -5.93 -9.65 -7.68
C TRP A 382 -6.91 -8.51 -8.00
N ARG A 383 -7.92 -8.76 -8.85
CA ARG A 383 -8.96 -7.76 -9.17
C ARG A 383 -9.76 -7.34 -7.94
N TYR A 384 -10.21 -8.31 -7.13
CA TYR A 384 -10.90 -8.00 -5.87
C TYR A 384 -9.99 -7.30 -4.85
N PHE A 385 -8.73 -7.74 -4.75
CA PHE A 385 -7.73 -7.09 -3.92
C PHE A 385 -7.54 -5.62 -4.34
N SER A 386 -7.27 -5.36 -5.62
CA SER A 386 -7.09 -4.00 -6.15
C SER A 386 -8.29 -3.11 -5.86
N TRP A 387 -9.51 -3.64 -5.99
CA TRP A 387 -10.72 -2.89 -5.68
C TRP A 387 -10.86 -2.56 -4.20
N ALA A 388 -10.78 -3.55 -3.31
CA ALA A 388 -10.82 -3.33 -1.88
C ALA A 388 -9.70 -2.37 -1.43
N ASN A 389 -8.53 -2.45 -2.08
CA ASN A 389 -7.38 -1.60 -1.83
C ASN A 389 -7.67 -0.13 -2.19
N GLN A 390 -8.15 0.13 -3.41
CA GLN A 390 -8.46 1.50 -3.85
C GLN A 390 -9.63 2.12 -3.07
N THR A 391 -10.68 1.36 -2.77
CA THR A 391 -11.78 1.84 -1.92
C THR A 391 -11.29 2.28 -0.55
N THR A 392 -10.43 1.48 0.08
CA THR A 392 -9.83 1.82 1.38
C THR A 392 -8.93 3.06 1.28
N ALA A 393 -8.15 3.18 0.20
CA ALA A 393 -7.27 4.34 -0.04
C ALA A 393 -8.04 5.64 -0.16
N VAL A 394 -9.16 5.62 -0.89
CA VAL A 394 -10.01 6.80 -1.08
C VAL A 394 -10.63 7.25 0.23
N ILE A 395 -11.08 6.31 1.07
CA ILE A 395 -11.63 6.68 2.38
C ILE A 395 -10.54 7.28 3.27
N ALA A 396 -9.33 6.74 3.25
CA ALA A 396 -8.20 7.31 3.97
C ALA A 396 -7.83 8.73 3.50
N LEU A 397 -7.87 8.99 2.19
CA LEU A 397 -7.73 10.34 1.64
C LEU A 397 -8.85 11.27 2.12
N TRP A 398 -10.11 10.82 2.16
CA TRP A 398 -11.24 11.60 2.70
C TRP A 398 -11.11 11.86 4.21
N VAL A 399 -10.59 10.91 4.99
CA VAL A 399 -10.23 11.12 6.40
C VAL A 399 -9.16 12.21 6.52
N GLY A 400 -8.11 12.15 5.71
CA GLY A 400 -7.06 13.17 5.65
C GLY A 400 -7.60 14.55 5.27
N ALA A 401 -8.46 14.61 4.25
CA ALA A 401 -9.12 15.84 3.82
C ALA A 401 -9.99 16.44 4.93
N MET A 402 -10.81 15.62 5.62
CA MET A 402 -11.63 16.11 6.73
C MET A 402 -10.78 16.62 7.88
N TYR A 403 -9.74 15.88 8.27
CA TYR A 403 -8.82 16.30 9.33
C TYR A 403 -8.23 17.68 9.03
N LEU A 404 -7.70 17.87 7.81
CA LEU A 404 -7.12 19.14 7.39
C LEU A 404 -8.16 20.27 7.32
N LEU A 405 -9.38 19.96 6.86
CA LEU A 405 -10.47 20.92 6.78
C LEU A 405 -10.89 21.42 8.17
N ILE A 406 -11.09 20.51 9.13
CA ILE A 406 -11.40 20.85 10.53
C ILE A 406 -10.22 21.60 11.18
N ALA A 407 -8.98 21.23 10.84
CA ALA A 407 -7.77 21.90 11.30
C ALA A 407 -7.55 23.29 10.66
N LYS A 408 -8.42 23.73 9.74
CA LYS A 408 -8.29 24.96 8.94
C LYS A 408 -6.96 25.05 8.18
N LYS A 409 -6.51 23.91 7.67
CA LYS A 409 -5.31 23.76 6.85
C LYS A 409 -5.68 23.51 5.38
N ASN A 410 -4.68 23.48 4.50
CA ASN A 410 -4.93 23.22 3.09
C ASN A 410 -5.38 21.77 2.86
N PHE A 411 -6.69 21.53 2.92
CA PHE A 411 -7.28 20.20 2.72
C PHE A 411 -7.27 19.72 1.26
N TRP A 412 -7.07 20.63 0.30
CA TRP A 412 -7.06 20.31 -1.13
C TRP A 412 -5.99 19.28 -1.51
N VAL A 413 -4.88 19.25 -0.79
CA VAL A 413 -3.80 18.27 -1.03
C VAL A 413 -4.29 16.83 -0.91
N ALA A 414 -5.31 16.57 -0.09
CA ALA A 414 -5.93 15.26 0.05
C ALA A 414 -7.27 15.17 -0.71
N ALA A 415 -8.04 16.25 -0.76
CA ALA A 415 -9.35 16.24 -1.41
C ALA A 415 -9.28 16.09 -2.93
N VAL A 416 -8.30 16.71 -3.60
CA VAL A 416 -8.13 16.58 -5.07
C VAL A 416 -7.90 15.12 -5.48
N PRO A 417 -6.90 14.40 -4.93
CA PRO A 417 -6.74 12.98 -5.24
C PRO A 417 -7.92 12.14 -4.73
N ALA A 418 -8.56 12.49 -3.60
CA ALA A 418 -9.75 11.78 -3.11
C ALA A 418 -10.89 11.83 -4.13
N VAL A 419 -11.21 13.01 -4.67
CA VAL A 419 -12.28 13.21 -5.66
C VAL A 419 -11.97 12.46 -6.95
N PHE A 420 -10.76 12.60 -7.47
CA PHE A 420 -10.33 11.90 -8.69
C PHE A 420 -10.48 10.37 -8.55
N MET A 421 -10.00 9.82 -7.43
CA MET A 421 -10.06 8.39 -7.20
C MET A 421 -11.46 7.90 -6.81
N THR A 422 -12.30 8.76 -6.22
CA THR A 422 -13.73 8.45 -6.01
C THR A 422 -14.44 8.27 -7.35
N TRP A 423 -14.18 9.17 -8.31
CA TRP A 423 -14.70 9.04 -9.68
C TRP A 423 -14.20 7.77 -10.34
N ASN A 424 -12.89 7.48 -10.22
CA ASN A 424 -12.27 6.28 -10.73
C ASN A 424 -12.93 4.99 -10.19
N ILE A 425 -13.19 4.92 -8.87
CA ILE A 425 -13.88 3.78 -8.24
C ILE A 425 -15.28 3.60 -8.78
N PHE A 426 -16.09 4.66 -8.85
CA PHE A 426 -17.45 4.54 -9.35
C PHE A 426 -17.45 4.11 -10.83
N THR A 427 -16.56 4.66 -11.65
CA THR A 427 -16.41 4.22 -13.04
C THR A 427 -16.00 2.76 -13.13
N TYR A 428 -15.08 2.29 -12.28
CA TYR A 428 -14.66 0.88 -12.26
C TYR A 428 -15.84 -0.04 -11.93
N ILE A 429 -16.59 0.24 -10.87
CA ILE A 429 -17.75 -0.57 -10.46
C ILE A 429 -18.83 -0.56 -11.53
N LEU A 430 -19.08 0.58 -12.18
CA LEU A 430 -20.10 0.69 -13.22
C LEU A 430 -19.70 -0.05 -14.50
N SER A 431 -18.46 0.07 -14.94
CA SER A 431 -18.00 -0.44 -16.25
C SER A 431 -17.57 -1.89 -16.25
N GLN A 432 -17.01 -2.39 -15.15
CA GLN A 432 -16.41 -3.73 -15.14
C GLN A 432 -17.46 -4.83 -14.96
N LYS A 433 -17.22 -5.98 -15.59
CA LYS A 433 -18.11 -7.17 -15.51
C LYS A 433 -18.32 -7.70 -14.09
N ILE A 434 -17.35 -7.47 -13.21
CA ILE A 434 -17.42 -7.83 -11.78
C ILE A 434 -18.40 -6.92 -11.00
N GLY A 435 -18.71 -5.74 -11.55
CA GLY A 435 -19.69 -4.81 -11.02
C GLY A 435 -20.95 -4.83 -11.88
N LEU A 436 -21.26 -3.71 -12.56
CA LEU A 436 -22.50 -3.56 -13.32
C LEU A 436 -22.35 -3.80 -14.83
N GLY A 437 -21.11 -3.86 -15.35
CA GLY A 437 -20.85 -4.16 -16.76
C GLY A 437 -21.48 -3.17 -17.76
N LEU A 438 -21.70 -1.92 -17.36
CA LEU A 438 -22.28 -0.88 -18.20
C LEU A 438 -21.28 -0.41 -19.26
N ASP A 439 -21.80 0.24 -20.31
CA ASP A 439 -20.99 0.97 -21.27
C ASP A 439 -20.05 1.97 -20.55
N LEU A 440 -18.83 2.12 -21.06
CA LEU A 440 -17.79 2.90 -20.41
C LEU A 440 -18.11 4.41 -20.42
N ASN A 441 -18.69 4.94 -21.50
CA ASN A 441 -19.05 6.35 -21.58
C ASN A 441 -20.23 6.68 -20.65
N LEU A 442 -21.23 5.80 -20.61
CA LEU A 442 -22.32 5.91 -19.64
C LEU A 442 -21.80 5.84 -18.19
N SER A 443 -20.85 4.93 -17.94
CA SER A 443 -20.19 4.78 -16.65
C SER A 443 -19.48 6.06 -16.22
N TYR A 444 -18.84 6.81 -17.13
CA TYR A 444 -18.21 8.10 -16.80
C TYR A 444 -19.23 9.12 -16.30
N GLY A 445 -20.37 9.25 -17.00
CA GLY A 445 -21.42 10.21 -16.64
C GLY A 445 -22.07 9.90 -15.28
N ILE A 446 -22.46 8.64 -15.06
CA ILE A 446 -23.06 8.22 -13.78
C ILE A 446 -22.04 8.35 -12.64
N ALA A 447 -20.79 7.92 -12.86
CA ALA A 447 -19.74 8.03 -11.85
C ALA A 447 -19.46 9.48 -11.44
N PHE A 448 -19.53 10.43 -12.39
CA PHE A 448 -19.35 11.85 -12.12
C PHE A 448 -20.45 12.38 -11.18
N ILE A 449 -21.72 12.02 -11.45
CA ILE A 449 -22.86 12.38 -10.58
C ILE A 449 -22.69 11.79 -9.18
N LEU A 450 -22.37 10.49 -9.09
CA LEU A 450 -22.13 9.83 -7.80
C LEU A 450 -20.98 10.48 -7.02
N THR A 451 -19.94 10.95 -7.70
CA THR A 451 -18.83 11.68 -7.08
C THR A 451 -19.29 13.02 -6.51
N ILE A 452 -20.13 13.77 -7.23
CA ILE A 452 -20.71 15.02 -6.71
C ILE A 452 -21.57 14.75 -5.46
N LEU A 453 -22.40 13.70 -5.49
CA LEU A 453 -23.19 13.30 -4.33
C LEU A 453 -22.30 12.95 -3.12
N TRP A 454 -21.19 12.27 -3.36
CA TRP A 454 -20.21 11.95 -2.32
C TRP A 454 -19.55 13.20 -1.72
N ILE A 455 -19.17 14.19 -2.54
CA ILE A 455 -18.67 15.50 -2.08
C ILE A 455 -19.74 16.23 -1.25
N GLY A 456 -21.01 16.14 -1.67
CA GLY A 456 -22.15 16.66 -0.92
C GLY A 456 -22.28 16.03 0.47
N TYR A 457 -22.18 14.70 0.55
CA TYR A 457 -22.16 13.96 1.82
C TYR A 457 -20.98 14.36 2.71
N PHE A 458 -19.77 14.46 2.14
CA PHE A 458 -18.58 14.92 2.87
C PHE A 458 -18.80 16.32 3.48
N THR A 459 -19.33 17.25 2.69
CA THR A 459 -19.60 18.62 3.14
C THR A 459 -20.67 18.66 4.23
N TYR A 460 -21.71 17.82 4.10
CA TYR A 460 -22.72 17.64 5.14
C TYR A 460 -22.10 17.14 6.46
N GLN A 461 -21.23 16.12 6.41
CA GLN A 461 -20.56 15.60 7.60
C GLN A 461 -19.68 16.65 8.27
N TYR A 462 -18.92 17.43 7.49
CA TYR A 462 -18.13 18.55 8.02
C TYR A 462 -19.01 19.53 8.81
N LYS A 463 -20.11 20.01 8.19
CA LYS A 463 -21.04 20.94 8.86
C LYS A 463 -21.59 20.34 10.15
N LYS A 464 -22.03 19.08 10.12
CA LYS A 464 -22.56 18.36 11.28
C LYS A 464 -21.55 18.27 12.43
N MET A 465 -20.29 17.96 12.13
CA MET A 465 -19.23 17.82 13.15
C MET A 465 -18.80 19.16 13.76
N THR A 466 -18.88 20.25 12.99
CA THR A 466 -18.52 21.60 13.45
C THR A 466 -19.68 22.38 14.08
N ALA A 467 -20.90 21.83 14.07
CA ALA A 467 -22.08 22.48 14.62
C ALA A 467 -22.09 22.42 16.16
N GLY A 468 -21.51 23.44 16.80
CA GLY A 468 -21.81 23.78 18.20
C GLY A 468 -20.98 23.11 19.31
N VAL A 469 -20.07 22.18 18.99
CA VAL A 469 -19.16 21.57 19.98
C VAL A 469 -17.71 21.69 19.52
N LYS A 470 -16.80 21.95 20.46
CA LYS A 470 -15.35 21.97 20.20
C LYS A 470 -14.87 20.55 19.85
N PHE A 471 -14.76 20.25 18.56
CA PHE A 471 -14.27 18.97 18.08
C PHE A 471 -12.82 18.74 18.53
N GLU A 472 -12.56 17.63 19.23
CA GLU A 472 -11.22 17.25 19.64
C GLU A 472 -10.44 16.69 18.44
N LEU A 473 -9.70 17.56 17.75
CA LEU A 473 -8.91 17.20 16.58
C LEU A 473 -7.79 16.20 16.90
N ASP A 474 -6.93 16.56 17.85
CA ASP A 474 -5.79 15.77 18.31
C ASP A 474 -6.04 15.31 19.74
N HIS A 475 -5.64 14.07 20.08
CA HIS A 475 -5.71 13.59 21.46
C HIS A 475 -4.87 14.46 22.40
N PRO A 476 -5.38 14.94 23.55
CA PRO A 476 -4.60 15.71 24.50
C PRO A 476 -3.54 14.82 25.16
N ILE A 477 -2.31 15.31 25.25
CA ILE A 477 -1.25 14.64 26.01
C ILE A 477 -1.09 15.46 27.28
N GLN A 478 -1.45 14.89 28.43
CA GLN A 478 -1.06 15.44 29.71
C GLN A 478 0.47 15.38 29.76
N GLN A 479 1.14 16.52 29.99
CA GLN A 479 2.58 16.53 30.21
C GLN A 479 2.86 15.67 31.44
N GLN A 480 3.34 14.44 31.22
CA GLN A 480 3.90 13.64 32.30
C GLN A 480 5.10 14.40 32.86
N GLN A 481 5.11 14.63 34.18
CA GLN A 481 6.30 15.13 34.87
C GLN A 481 7.49 14.26 34.48
N PRO A 482 8.69 14.86 34.25
CA PRO A 482 9.87 14.08 33.93
C PRO A 482 10.10 13.05 35.04
N ILE A 483 10.09 11.78 34.68
CA ILE A 483 10.55 10.71 35.56
C ILE A 483 12.05 10.97 35.73
N SER A 484 12.40 11.44 36.92
CA SER A 484 13.76 11.75 37.38
C SER A 484 14.68 10.56 37.32
#